data_AF-A0A7R9ZU90-F1
#
_entry.id   AF-A0A7R9ZU90-F1
#
_cell.length_a   1.000
_cell.length_b   1.000
_cell.length_c   1.000
_cell.angle_alpha   90.00
_cell.angle_beta   90.00
_cell.angle_gamma   90.00
#
_symmetry.space_group_name_H-M   'P 1'
#
loop_
_entity.id
_entity.type
_entity.pdbx_description
1 polymer ?
#
loop_
_entity_poly.entity_id
_entity_poly.type
_entity_poly.pdbx_seq_one_letter_code
_entity_poly.pdbx_strand_id
1 'polypeptide(L)'
;YTFNESNCCLVPSPSNESTNPFVEKSLRVCLIYILKSAPLAEGFTVPSSLDIVIKADNDFYSVLPHLPADSKKTPAEVASLPKFLPCPLDPGTGKVVVHKTGLGSSAALTTSLVGALVHYFQRDSQGDKLSSIIHNLAQVCHCHAQGKVGSGFDVSSACHGTHVYRRFPKCLLPDLLQQ
;
A
#
# COMPACT_ATOMS: atom_id res chain seq x y z
N TYR A 1 7.80 6.07 14.03
CA TYR A 1 7.67 7.49 13.64
C TYR A 1 7.17 8.26 14.84
N THR A 2 7.58 9.52 14.97
CA THR A 2 7.02 10.49 15.94
C THR A 2 6.26 11.55 15.17
N PHE A 3 5.04 11.87 15.61
CA PHE A 3 4.24 12.90 14.96
C PHE A 3 4.59 14.28 15.53
N ASN A 4 5.02 15.20 14.67
CA ASN A 4 5.20 16.61 15.00
C ASN A 4 3.93 17.35 14.55
N GLU A 5 3.09 17.73 15.52
CA GLU A 5 1.80 18.36 15.27
C GLU A 5 1.92 19.74 14.63
N SER A 6 2.92 20.53 15.06
CA SER A 6 3.16 21.91 14.61
C SER A 6 3.49 21.97 13.12
N ASN A 7 4.29 21.01 12.65
CA ASN A 7 4.72 20.94 11.24
C ASN A 7 3.91 19.92 10.43
N CYS A 8 2.90 19.29 11.03
CA CYS A 8 2.06 18.27 10.41
C CYS A 8 2.86 17.15 9.74
N CYS A 9 3.97 16.72 10.33
CA CYS A 9 4.90 15.77 9.73
C CYS A 9 5.20 14.58 10.65
N LEU A 10 5.49 13.43 10.06
CA LEU A 10 5.97 12.25 10.79
C LEU A 10 7.48 12.16 10.63
N VAL A 11 8.18 12.20 11.76
CA VAL A 11 9.63 12.06 11.83
C VAL A 11 9.95 10.58 12.03
N PRO A 12 10.72 9.93 11.14
CA PRO A 12 11.16 8.55 11.36
C PRO A 12 11.98 8.46 12.66
N SER A 13 11.89 7.32 13.36
CA SER A 13 12.78 7.08 14.50
C SER A 13 14.23 7.06 14.00
N PRO A 14 15.22 7.52 14.77
CA PRO A 14 16.64 7.33 14.44
C PRO A 14 17.03 5.85 14.25
N SER A 15 16.27 4.94 14.88
CA SER A 15 16.38 3.49 14.70
C SER A 15 15.64 2.93 13.49
N ASN A 16 14.99 3.77 12.68
CA ASN A 16 14.24 3.36 11.50
C ASN A 16 15.19 3.23 10.30
N GLU A 17 15.73 2.03 10.07
CA GLU A 17 16.59 1.67 8.94
C GLU A 17 15.79 1.39 7.65
N SER A 18 14.77 2.20 7.32
CA SER A 18 13.77 1.97 6.26
C SER A 18 14.34 1.29 4.99
N THR A 19 13.83 0.10 4.68
CA THR A 19 14.25 -0.73 3.55
C THR A 19 13.36 -0.58 2.31
N ASN A 20 12.20 0.09 2.42
CA ASN A 20 11.28 0.29 1.29
C ASN A 20 10.67 1.72 1.27
N PRO A 21 11.22 2.63 0.43
CA PRO A 21 10.74 4.01 0.32
C PRO A 21 9.28 4.16 -0.12
N PHE A 22 8.74 3.21 -0.89
CA PHE A 22 7.37 3.30 -1.41
C PHE A 22 6.34 3.07 -0.30
N VAL A 23 6.58 2.06 0.54
CA VAL A 23 5.74 1.76 1.71
C VAL A 23 5.83 2.91 2.72
N GLU A 24 7.04 3.39 3.00
CA GLU A 24 7.24 4.53 3.91
C GLU A 24 6.44 5.77 3.47
N LYS A 25 6.54 6.17 2.21
CA LYS A 25 5.81 7.33 1.68
C LYS A 25 4.30 7.17 1.82
N SER A 26 3.79 5.98 1.53
CA SER A 26 2.37 5.66 1.66
C SER A 26 1.92 5.73 3.13
N LEU A 27 2.70 5.13 4.05
CA LEU A 27 2.45 5.15 5.49
C LEU A 27 2.41 6.57 6.03
N ARG A 28 3.39 7.40 5.65
CA ARG A 28 3.53 8.77 6.13
C ARG A 28 2.28 9.58 5.84
N VAL A 29 1.85 9.60 4.58
CA VAL A 29 0.66 10.34 4.15
C VAL A 29 -0.60 9.81 4.82
N CYS A 30 -0.77 8.48 4.90
CA CYS A 30 -1.94 7.86 5.50
C CYS A 30 -2.06 8.18 6.99
N LEU A 31 -0.98 8.04 7.74
CA LEU A 31 -0.95 8.31 9.18
C LEU A 31 -1.14 9.79 9.48
N ILE A 32 -0.56 10.72 8.69
CA ILE A 32 -0.83 12.16 8.85
C ILE A 32 -2.32 12.44 8.70
N TYR A 33 -2.96 11.88 7.65
CA TYR A 33 -4.39 12.03 7.46
C TYR A 33 -5.18 11.50 8.67
N ILE A 34 -4.88 10.29 9.15
CA ILE A 34 -5.59 9.67 10.28
C ILE A 34 -5.43 10.53 11.55
N LEU A 35 -4.21 10.96 11.87
CA LEU A 35 -3.92 11.74 13.08
C LEU A 35 -4.54 13.15 13.03
N LYS A 36 -4.73 13.74 11.84
CA LYS A 36 -5.38 15.05 11.68
C LYS A 36 -6.90 14.96 11.52
N SER A 37 -7.40 13.87 10.95
CA SER A 37 -8.82 13.70 10.61
C SER A 37 -9.62 12.96 11.66
N ALA A 38 -8.96 12.31 12.63
CA ALA A 38 -9.65 11.84 13.80
C ALA A 38 -10.26 13.06 14.51
N PRO A 39 -11.60 13.23 14.58
CA PRO A 39 -12.11 13.84 15.80
C PRO A 39 -11.51 12.96 16.90
N LEU A 40 -10.97 13.55 17.95
CA LEU A 40 -10.71 12.83 19.19
C LEU A 40 -12.09 12.37 19.71
N ALA A 41 -12.70 11.40 19.03
CA ALA A 41 -13.82 10.66 19.53
C ALA A 41 -13.33 10.12 20.87
N GLU A 42 -14.08 10.39 21.93
CA GLU A 42 -13.71 9.98 23.28
C GLU A 42 -13.31 8.50 23.25
N GLY A 43 -12.02 8.21 23.50
CA GLY A 43 -11.46 6.87 23.42
C GLY A 43 -10.49 6.58 22.26
N PHE A 44 -10.27 7.51 21.31
CA PHE A 44 -9.22 7.35 20.30
C PHE A 44 -7.83 7.37 20.95
N THR A 45 -7.23 6.18 21.08
CA THR A 45 -5.89 6.02 21.66
C THR A 45 -4.93 5.66 20.55
N VAL A 46 -3.97 6.55 20.27
CA VAL A 46 -2.86 6.25 19.36
C VAL A 46 -1.96 5.22 20.04
N PRO A 47 -1.71 4.06 19.42
CA PRO A 47 -0.85 3.05 20.02
C PRO A 47 0.60 3.57 20.06
N SER A 48 1.36 3.16 21.07
CA SER A 48 2.77 3.51 21.22
C SER A 48 3.66 2.89 20.13
N SER A 49 3.24 1.76 19.56
CA SER A 49 3.87 1.07 18.44
C SER A 49 2.84 0.44 17.52
N LEU A 50 3.23 0.21 16.26
CA LEU A 50 2.39 -0.45 15.26
C LEU A 50 3.25 -1.44 14.46
N ASP A 51 2.86 -2.71 14.49
CA ASP A 51 3.48 -3.76 13.70
C ASP A 51 2.66 -3.98 12.42
N ILE A 52 3.32 -3.86 11.26
CA ILE A 52 2.67 -4.00 9.95
C ILE A 52 3.33 -5.15 9.22
N VAL A 53 2.55 -6.17 8.90
CA VAL A 53 2.98 -7.32 8.11
C VAL A 53 2.38 -7.20 6.71
N ILE A 54 3.25 -7.06 5.71
CA ILE A 54 2.86 -7.00 4.30
C ILE A 54 3.16 -8.36 3.67
N LYS A 55 2.13 -8.98 3.08
CA LYS A 55 2.25 -10.20 2.29
C LYS A 55 1.70 -9.95 0.90
N ALA A 56 2.35 -10.50 -0.11
CA ALA A 56 1.88 -10.45 -1.47
C ALA A 56 1.50 -11.87 -1.90
N ASP A 57 0.31 -12.01 -2.47
CA ASP A 57 -0.13 -13.29 -3.03
C ASP A 57 0.80 -13.73 -4.16
N ASN A 58 0.88 -15.04 -4.41
CA ASN A 58 1.70 -15.64 -5.44
C ASN A 58 1.34 -15.11 -6.84
N ASP A 59 0.09 -14.67 -7.05
CA ASP A 59 -0.36 -14.10 -8.32
C ASP A 59 0.30 -12.76 -8.67
N PHE A 60 0.97 -12.09 -7.72
CA PHE A 60 1.62 -10.80 -7.96
C PHE A 60 3.03 -10.89 -8.56
N TYR A 61 3.68 -12.05 -8.54
CA TYR A 61 5.04 -12.24 -9.06
C TYR A 61 5.23 -13.65 -9.62
N SER A 62 6.32 -13.84 -10.39
CA SER A 62 6.64 -15.17 -10.90
C SER A 62 7.02 -16.09 -9.75
N VAL A 63 6.26 -17.16 -9.57
CA VAL A 63 6.58 -18.23 -8.61
C VAL A 63 7.29 -19.42 -9.24
N LEU A 64 7.56 -19.37 -10.55
CA LEU A 64 8.30 -20.41 -11.26
C LEU A 64 9.67 -20.73 -10.64
N PRO A 65 10.44 -19.77 -10.09
CA PRO A 65 11.70 -20.08 -9.42
C PRO A 65 11.57 -20.95 -8.17
N HIS A 66 10.37 -21.07 -7.60
CA HIS A 66 10.09 -21.92 -6.42
C HIS A 66 9.72 -23.35 -6.79
N LEU A 67 9.55 -23.65 -8.09
CA LEU A 67 9.29 -25.00 -8.55
C LEU A 67 10.59 -25.82 -8.62
N PRO A 68 10.52 -27.15 -8.40
CA PRO A 68 11.63 -28.06 -8.63
C PRO A 68 12.19 -27.97 -10.05
N ALA A 69 13.48 -28.25 -10.22
CA ALA A 69 14.17 -28.16 -11.52
C ALA A 69 13.60 -29.12 -12.58
N ASP A 70 13.03 -30.24 -12.15
CA ASP A 70 12.36 -31.25 -12.96
C ASP A 70 10.86 -30.99 -13.18
N SER A 71 10.33 -29.87 -12.65
CA SER A 71 8.92 -29.51 -12.79
C SER A 71 8.51 -29.29 -14.25
N LYS A 72 7.30 -29.74 -14.58
CA LYS A 72 6.68 -29.50 -15.89
C LYS A 72 6.03 -28.11 -15.99
N LYS A 73 6.06 -27.33 -14.91
CA LYS A 73 5.52 -25.96 -14.81
C LYS A 73 4.04 -25.87 -15.19
N THR A 74 3.27 -26.88 -14.82
CA THR A 74 1.82 -26.94 -15.05
C THR A 74 1.06 -26.01 -14.09
N PRO A 75 -0.14 -25.54 -14.46
CA PRO A 75 -0.97 -24.75 -13.55
C PRO A 75 -1.27 -25.46 -12.22
N ALA A 76 -1.42 -26.78 -12.22
CA ALA A 76 -1.67 -27.56 -11.00
C ALA A 76 -0.47 -27.57 -10.06
N GLU A 77 0.76 -27.69 -10.58
CA GLU A 77 1.99 -27.59 -9.78
C GLU A 77 2.13 -26.19 -9.17
N VAL A 78 1.89 -25.14 -9.97
CA VAL A 78 1.91 -23.75 -9.48
C VAL A 78 0.86 -23.53 -8.40
N ALA A 79 -0.36 -24.03 -8.59
CA ALA A 79 -1.45 -23.91 -7.60
C ALA A 79 -1.20 -24.70 -6.30
N SER A 80 -0.33 -25.72 -6.33
CA SER A 80 0.05 -26.51 -5.15
C SER A 80 1.10 -25.83 -4.28
N LEU A 81 1.72 -24.75 -4.76
CA LEU A 81 2.73 -24.02 -4.00
C LEU A 81 2.12 -23.38 -2.73
N PRO A 82 2.89 -23.28 -1.64
CA PRO A 82 2.46 -22.54 -0.46
C PRO A 82 2.09 -21.09 -0.82
N LYS A 83 1.11 -20.53 -0.12
CA LYS A 83 0.73 -19.12 -0.30
C LYS A 83 1.78 -18.19 0.29
N PHE A 84 1.92 -17.00 -0.30
CA PHE A 84 2.80 -15.91 0.17
C PHE A 84 4.28 -16.28 0.14
N LEU A 85 4.72 -16.94 -0.93
CA LEU A 85 6.13 -17.26 -1.11
C LEU A 85 6.99 -15.99 -1.17
N PRO A 86 8.25 -16.02 -0.71
CA PRO A 86 9.11 -14.86 -0.84
C PRO A 86 9.32 -14.52 -2.31
N CYS A 87 9.53 -13.24 -2.62
CA CYS A 87 9.90 -12.84 -3.98
C CYS A 87 11.21 -13.54 -4.39
N PRO A 88 11.33 -14.02 -5.64
CA PRO A 88 12.57 -14.59 -6.13
C PRO A 88 13.74 -13.61 -6.00
N LEU A 89 14.90 -14.13 -5.66
CA LEU A 89 16.15 -13.38 -5.62
C LEU A 89 16.96 -13.67 -6.88
N ASP A 90 17.61 -12.65 -7.42
CA ASP A 90 18.57 -12.79 -8.49
C ASP A 90 19.80 -13.58 -7.97
N PRO A 91 20.17 -14.72 -8.58
CA PRO A 91 21.25 -15.56 -8.07
C PRO A 91 22.63 -14.89 -8.01
N GLY A 92 22.88 -13.89 -8.85
CA GLY A 92 24.17 -13.20 -8.92
C GLY A 92 24.30 -12.01 -7.96
N THR A 93 23.19 -11.32 -7.70
CA THR A 93 23.18 -10.07 -6.92
C THR A 93 22.46 -10.19 -5.57
N GLY A 94 21.70 -11.27 -5.35
CA GLY A 94 20.87 -11.45 -4.16
C GLY A 94 19.71 -10.45 -4.07
N LYS A 95 19.46 -9.65 -5.12
CA LYS A 95 18.41 -8.63 -5.12
C LYS A 95 17.07 -9.24 -5.50
N VAL A 96 16.00 -8.70 -4.93
CA VAL A 96 14.63 -9.11 -5.26
C VAL A 96 14.32 -8.83 -6.73
N VAL A 97 13.86 -9.86 -7.45
CA VAL A 97 13.40 -9.76 -8.83
C VAL A 97 11.90 -9.49 -8.83
N VAL A 98 11.53 -8.22 -8.99
CA VAL A 98 10.14 -7.81 -9.13
C VAL A 98 9.83 -7.59 -10.61
N HIS A 99 9.23 -8.59 -11.26
CA HIS A 99 8.68 -8.38 -12.59
C HIS A 99 7.39 -7.59 -12.50
N LYS A 100 7.36 -6.40 -13.12
CA LYS A 100 6.13 -5.61 -13.26
C LYS A 100 5.24 -6.29 -14.30
N THR A 101 4.29 -7.08 -13.84
CA THR A 101 3.29 -7.73 -14.71
C THR A 101 2.27 -6.74 -15.30
N GLY A 102 2.26 -5.50 -14.83
CA GLY A 102 1.30 -4.47 -15.25
C GLY A 102 -0.09 -4.61 -14.60
N LEU A 103 -0.27 -5.57 -13.68
CA LEU A 103 -1.56 -5.86 -13.02
C LEU A 103 -1.93 -4.92 -11.86
N GLY A 104 -1.16 -3.84 -11.63
CA GLY A 104 -1.46 -2.89 -10.56
C GLY A 104 -1.03 -3.33 -9.15
N SER A 105 0.06 -4.09 -9.02
CA SER A 105 0.58 -4.56 -7.72
C SER A 105 0.86 -3.44 -6.71
N SER A 106 1.38 -2.30 -7.16
CA SER A 106 1.61 -1.13 -6.30
C SER A 106 0.30 -0.52 -5.81
N ALA A 107 -0.73 -0.49 -6.66
CA ALA A 107 -2.05 -0.02 -6.27
C ALA A 107 -2.71 -0.97 -5.27
N ALA A 108 -2.62 -2.29 -5.48
CA ALA A 108 -3.10 -3.29 -4.53
C ALA A 108 -2.41 -3.15 -3.17
N LEU A 109 -1.08 -3.00 -3.15
CA LEU A 109 -0.31 -2.76 -1.92
C LEU A 109 -0.76 -1.48 -1.20
N THR A 110 -0.84 -0.35 -1.91
CA THR A 110 -1.23 0.91 -1.29
C THR A 110 -2.65 0.86 -0.76
N THR A 111 -3.58 0.31 -1.53
CA THR A 111 -5.01 0.25 -1.14
C THR A 111 -5.23 -0.69 0.03
N SER A 112 -4.59 -1.86 0.06
CA SER A 112 -4.68 -2.79 1.19
C SER A 112 -4.07 -2.19 2.46
N LEU A 113 -2.94 -1.50 2.34
CA LEU A 113 -2.28 -0.83 3.46
C LEU A 113 -3.12 0.32 4.02
N VAL A 114 -3.60 1.21 3.15
CA VAL A 114 -4.45 2.34 3.54
C VAL A 114 -5.77 1.84 4.14
N GLY A 115 -6.40 0.85 3.51
CA GLY A 115 -7.62 0.23 4.03
C GLY A 115 -7.42 -0.35 5.42
N ALA A 116 -6.35 -1.14 5.62
CA ALA A 116 -6.04 -1.73 6.93
C ALA A 116 -5.83 -0.67 8.02
N LEU A 117 -5.10 0.41 7.72
CA LEU A 117 -4.86 1.49 8.68
C LEU A 117 -6.14 2.26 9.00
N VAL A 118 -6.89 2.66 7.97
CA VAL A 118 -8.15 3.38 8.17
C VAL A 118 -9.14 2.54 8.99
N HIS A 119 -9.28 1.24 8.69
CA HIS A 119 -10.12 0.35 9.49
C HIS A 119 -9.61 0.15 10.92
N TYR A 120 -8.29 0.04 11.11
CA TYR A 120 -7.71 -0.13 12.44
C TYR A 120 -7.97 1.08 13.35
N PHE A 121 -7.86 2.29 12.80
CA PHE A 121 -7.96 3.55 13.54
C PHE A 121 -9.37 4.15 13.58
N GLN A 122 -10.24 3.88 12.60
CA GLN A 122 -11.60 4.43 12.49
C GLN A 122 -12.68 3.34 12.62
N ARG A 123 -12.56 2.50 13.66
CA ARG A 123 -13.36 1.28 13.85
C ARG A 123 -14.88 1.47 13.76
N ASP A 124 -15.38 2.63 14.19
CA ASP A 124 -16.82 2.92 14.30
C ASP A 124 -17.41 3.59 13.06
N SER A 125 -16.57 4.01 12.10
CA SER A 125 -17.01 4.64 10.86
C SER A 125 -17.40 3.57 9.84
N GLN A 126 -18.68 3.20 9.77
CA GLN A 126 -19.17 2.22 8.78
C GLN A 126 -19.94 2.89 7.63
N GLY A 127 -19.90 2.26 6.45
CA GLY A 127 -20.70 2.64 5.27
C GLY A 127 -19.91 3.31 4.13
N ASP A 128 -20.63 3.81 3.12
CA ASP A 128 -20.10 4.34 1.85
C ASP A 128 -19.08 5.48 2.03
N LYS A 129 -19.20 6.22 3.13
CA LYS A 129 -18.27 7.29 3.49
C LYS A 129 -16.86 6.76 3.77
N LEU A 130 -16.73 5.60 4.44
CA LEU A 130 -15.43 4.99 4.72
C LEU A 130 -14.77 4.49 3.43
N SER A 131 -15.54 3.84 2.55
CA SER A 131 -15.05 3.39 1.24
C SER A 131 -14.51 4.57 0.41
N SER A 132 -15.23 5.70 0.41
CA SER A 132 -14.80 6.92 -0.27
C SER A 132 -13.51 7.50 0.31
N ILE A 133 -13.35 7.49 1.65
CA ILE A 133 -12.13 7.93 2.33
C ILE A 133 -10.95 7.02 1.96
N ILE A 134 -11.14 5.70 2.03
CA ILE A 134 -10.09 4.72 1.69
C ILE A 134 -9.65 4.91 0.23
N HIS A 135 -10.61 5.01 -0.70
CA HIS A 135 -10.30 5.25 -2.11
C HIS A 135 -9.51 6.54 -2.31
N ASN A 136 -10.02 7.67 -1.81
CA ASN A 136 -9.39 8.97 -2.02
C ASN A 136 -8.00 9.03 -1.37
N LEU A 137 -7.86 8.51 -0.15
CA LEU A 137 -6.58 8.48 0.54
C LEU A 137 -5.59 7.54 -0.15
N ALA A 138 -6.04 6.40 -0.66
CA ALA A 138 -5.19 5.49 -1.42
C ALA A 138 -4.69 6.13 -2.73
N GLN A 139 -5.53 6.92 -3.43
CA GLN A 139 -5.10 7.67 -4.62
C GLN A 139 -3.97 8.65 -4.28
N VAL A 140 -4.14 9.37 -3.18
CA VAL A 140 -3.16 10.36 -2.69
C VAL A 140 -1.85 9.67 -2.29
N CYS A 141 -1.92 8.64 -1.46
CA CYS A 141 -0.75 7.85 -1.03
C CYS A 141 -0.01 7.25 -2.22
N HIS A 142 -0.73 6.68 -3.18
CA HIS A 142 -0.13 6.05 -4.37
C HIS A 142 0.56 7.09 -5.26
N CYS A 143 -0.09 8.23 -5.53
CA CYS A 143 0.53 9.32 -6.29
C CYS A 143 1.79 9.85 -5.62
N HIS A 144 1.78 10.01 -4.29
CA HIS A 144 2.93 10.48 -3.51
C HIS A 144 4.08 9.47 -3.49
N ALA A 145 3.78 8.19 -3.25
CA ALA A 145 4.78 7.13 -3.26
C ALA A 145 5.39 6.94 -4.67
N GLN A 146 4.58 7.07 -5.72
CA GLN A 146 5.01 6.91 -7.11
C GLN A 146 5.73 8.15 -7.67
N GLY A 147 5.54 9.33 -7.06
CA GLY A 147 6.14 10.60 -7.48
C GLY A 147 5.52 11.21 -8.75
N LYS A 148 4.33 10.76 -9.15
CA LYS A 148 3.60 11.28 -10.31
C LYS A 148 2.11 11.07 -10.17
N VAL A 149 1.32 11.92 -10.84
CA VAL A 149 -0.14 11.77 -10.91
C VAL A 149 -0.51 10.81 -12.05
N GLY A 150 -0.83 9.57 -11.66
CA GLY A 150 -1.30 8.51 -12.56
C GLY A 150 -2.73 8.73 -13.09
N SER A 151 -3.27 7.73 -13.79
CA SER A 151 -4.69 7.72 -14.13
C SER A 151 -5.57 7.48 -12.91
N GLY A 152 -5.08 6.77 -11.89
CA GLY A 152 -5.82 6.36 -10.69
C GLY A 152 -6.73 5.14 -10.89
N PHE A 153 -6.75 4.57 -12.09
CA PHE A 153 -7.63 3.46 -12.43
C PHE A 153 -7.30 2.17 -11.66
N ASP A 154 -6.02 1.88 -11.49
CA ASP A 154 -5.50 0.72 -10.76
C ASP A 154 -5.91 0.75 -9.28
N VAL A 155 -5.75 1.91 -8.63
CA VAL A 155 -6.20 2.15 -7.26
C VAL A 155 -7.72 2.03 -7.14
N SER A 156 -8.46 2.62 -8.09
CA SER A 156 -9.93 2.56 -8.07
C SER A 156 -10.45 1.14 -8.23
N SER A 157 -9.84 0.37 -9.14
CA SER A 157 -10.17 -1.04 -9.36
C SER A 157 -9.85 -1.90 -8.14
N ALA A 158 -8.75 -1.63 -7.45
CA ALA A 158 -8.41 -2.34 -6.21
C ALA A 158 -9.38 -2.02 -5.06
N CYS A 159 -9.96 -0.81 -5.01
CA CYS A 159 -10.96 -0.44 -4.00
C CYS A 159 -12.38 -0.93 -4.31
N HIS A 160 -12.82 -0.89 -5.58
CA HIS A 160 -14.22 -1.08 -5.96
C HIS A 160 -14.49 -2.33 -6.79
N GLY A 161 -13.46 -3.04 -7.23
CA GLY A 161 -13.62 -4.18 -8.15
C GLY A 161 -14.14 -3.74 -9.51
N THR A 162 -15.21 -4.38 -9.99
CA THR A 162 -15.79 -4.10 -11.32
C THR A 162 -16.61 -2.81 -11.29
N HIS A 163 -16.19 -1.80 -12.04
CA HIS A 163 -16.85 -0.49 -12.07
C HIS A 163 -16.52 0.31 -13.33
N VAL A 164 -17.23 1.43 -13.53
CA VAL A 164 -16.89 2.46 -14.53
C VAL A 164 -16.04 3.54 -13.86
N TYR A 165 -14.84 3.77 -14.40
CA TYR A 165 -13.90 4.73 -13.84
C TYR A 165 -13.90 6.07 -14.56
N ARG A 166 -13.94 7.17 -13.79
CA ARG A 166 -13.66 8.52 -14.28
C ARG A 166 -12.46 9.09 -13.54
N ARG A 167 -11.44 9.49 -14.30
CA ARG A 167 -10.21 10.09 -13.76
C ARG A 167 -10.50 11.41 -13.04
N PHE A 168 -9.90 11.59 -11.87
CA PHE A 168 -9.95 12.84 -11.11
C PHE A 168 -9.12 13.97 -11.77
N PRO A 169 -9.43 15.25 -11.52
CA PRO A 169 -8.67 16.38 -12.07
C PRO A 169 -7.20 16.37 -11.65
N LYS A 170 -6.27 16.58 -12.59
CA LYS A 170 -4.82 16.58 -12.30
C LYS A 170 -4.38 17.68 -11.32
N CYS A 171 -5.14 18.76 -11.19
CA CYS A 171 -4.76 19.96 -10.42
C CYS A 171 -4.74 19.78 -8.90
N LEU A 172 -5.26 18.67 -8.35
CA LEU A 172 -5.44 18.51 -6.90
C LEU A 172 -4.20 17.99 -6.14
N LEU A 173 -3.20 17.44 -6.84
CA LEU A 173 -2.08 16.72 -6.24
C LEU A 173 -0.68 17.33 -6.44
N PRO A 174 -0.37 18.15 -7.47
CA PRO A 174 0.97 18.71 -7.65
C PRO A 174 1.51 19.45 -6.43
N ASP A 175 0.65 20.18 -5.71
CA ASP A 175 1.05 20.93 -4.50
C ASP A 175 1.37 19.99 -3.32
N LEU A 176 0.74 18.81 -3.27
CA LEU A 176 1.00 17.77 -2.27
C LEU A 176 2.26 16.95 -2.57
N LEU A 177 2.69 16.89 -3.84
CA LEU A 177 3.86 16.15 -4.28
C LEU A 177 5.17 16.94 -4.17
N GLN A 178 5.09 18.25 -3.92
CA GLN A 178 6.24 19.16 -3.84
C GLN A 178 6.77 19.39 -2.41
N GLN A 179 6.14 18.78 -1.39
CA GLN A 179 6.59 18.77 0.01
C GLN A 179 7.11 17.40 0.42
#